data_AF-A0A3N5STS3-F1
#
_entry.id   AF-A0A3N5STS3-F1
#
_cell.length_a   1.000
_cell.length_b   1.000
_cell.length_c   1.000
_cell.angle_alpha   90.00
_cell.angle_beta   90.00
_cell.angle_gamma   90.00
#
_symmetry.space_group_name_H-M   'P 1'
#
loop_
_entity.id
_entity.type
_entity.pdbx_description
1 polymer ?
#
loop_
_entity_poly.entity_id
_entity_poly.type
_entity_poly.pdbx_seq_one_letter_code
_entity_poly.pdbx_strand_id
1 'polypeptide(L)'
;MPVNFDLHHRLEPRPSHQRDLTRGFRAEIADPAWFLGRQWQMGEHQGENAASPVLVQVAYYRQPLQPAAGRPTLFPGHGVPAPGIDTPAIVPAEAIIEGETDDWWTLGRRIRIGLAARAAVDAIHMTDAERMALRLPPLPEPYAAFSGGYDGRELYKASQSGIIMLDAALFDGVPTHRRDNHWQPTDLKFNQVDFPCGSDAAANEVERPRLTVSDHGGGEVDWWSADAVGDWANLLSEAVEPFRREVQPVR
;
A
#
# COMPACT_ATOMS: atom_id res chain seq x y z
N MET A 1 -25.47 -65.63 73.88
CA MET A 1 -25.51 -65.47 72.42
C MET A 1 -24.13 -65.82 71.88
N PRO A 2 -24.00 -66.68 70.86
CA PRO A 2 -22.69 -66.96 70.27
C PRO A 2 -22.27 -65.78 69.38
N VAL A 3 -20.99 -65.43 69.43
CA VAL A 3 -20.41 -64.40 68.57
C VAL A 3 -19.93 -65.06 67.28
N ASN A 4 -20.49 -64.66 66.15
CA ASN A 4 -20.00 -65.05 64.83
C ASN A 4 -19.02 -63.99 64.32
N PHE A 5 -17.93 -64.44 63.68
CA PHE A 5 -17.01 -63.57 62.98
C PHE A 5 -17.05 -63.89 61.48
N ASP A 6 -17.31 -62.89 60.66
CA ASP A 6 -17.17 -62.98 59.22
C ASP A 6 -15.72 -62.65 58.80
N LEU A 7 -15.12 -63.56 58.04
CA LEU A 7 -13.78 -63.41 57.50
C LEU A 7 -13.87 -62.90 56.06
N HIS A 8 -13.38 -61.68 55.83
CA HIS A 8 -13.27 -61.12 54.48
C HIS A 8 -11.81 -61.09 54.04
N HIS A 9 -11.51 -61.76 52.92
CA HIS A 9 -10.20 -61.67 52.26
C HIS A 9 -10.24 -60.64 51.13
N ARG A 10 -9.28 -59.69 51.14
CA ARG A 10 -9.12 -58.69 50.09
C ARG A 10 -8.32 -59.30 48.93
N LEU A 11 -8.91 -59.31 47.73
CA LEU A 11 -8.34 -59.96 46.52
C LEU A 11 -7.49 -59.02 45.64
N GLU A 12 -7.51 -57.70 45.88
CA GLU A 12 -6.65 -56.78 45.13
C GLU A 12 -5.17 -56.92 45.54
N PRO A 13 -4.23 -56.76 44.59
CA PRO A 13 -2.81 -56.79 44.89
C PRO A 13 -2.48 -55.72 45.94
N ARG A 14 -2.08 -56.15 47.14
CA ARG A 14 -1.48 -55.21 48.11
C ARG A 14 -0.10 -54.85 47.59
N PRO A 15 0.24 -53.56 47.39
CA PRO A 15 1.61 -53.14 47.13
C PRO A 15 2.43 -53.21 48.43
N SER A 16 2.53 -54.38 49.05
CA SER A 16 3.26 -54.57 50.31
C SER A 16 4.78 -54.61 50.10
N HIS A 17 5.25 -54.75 48.85
CA HIS A 17 6.68 -54.84 48.50
C HIS A 17 7.23 -53.64 47.71
N GLN A 18 6.40 -52.71 47.22
CA GLN A 18 6.86 -51.46 46.60
C GLN A 18 6.62 -50.29 47.56
N ARG A 19 7.51 -50.12 48.53
CA ARG A 19 7.52 -48.95 49.43
C ARG A 19 8.21 -47.73 48.81
N ASP A 20 8.91 -47.92 47.68
CA ASP A 20 9.63 -46.85 47.01
C ASP A 20 8.87 -46.37 45.77
N LEU A 21 8.05 -45.34 45.98
CA LEU A 21 7.34 -44.62 44.91
C LEU A 21 8.23 -43.53 44.28
N THR A 22 9.45 -43.33 44.76
CA THR A 22 10.34 -42.22 44.35
C THR A 22 10.56 -42.24 42.85
N ARG A 23 10.68 -43.43 42.24
CA ARG A 23 10.86 -43.56 40.80
C ARG A 23 9.68 -43.02 39.98
N GLY A 24 8.45 -43.22 40.43
CA GLY A 24 7.26 -42.67 39.76
C GLY A 24 7.21 -41.15 39.83
N PHE A 25 7.68 -40.56 40.94
CA PHE A 25 7.76 -39.10 41.11
C PHE A 25 8.96 -38.46 40.41
N ARG A 26 10.00 -39.23 40.06
CA ARG A 26 11.18 -38.71 39.36
C ARG A 26 10.95 -38.35 37.90
N ALA A 27 9.84 -38.82 37.30
CA ALA A 27 9.53 -38.62 35.88
C ALA A 27 10.74 -38.89 34.98
N GLU A 28 11.42 -40.02 35.22
CA GLU A 28 12.65 -40.38 34.52
C GLU A 28 12.40 -40.51 33.01
N ILE A 29 13.12 -39.71 32.21
CA ILE A 29 13.06 -39.79 30.75
C ILE A 29 14.06 -40.86 30.30
N ALA A 30 13.55 -41.96 29.75
CA ALA A 30 14.39 -43.08 29.30
C ALA A 30 15.21 -42.76 28.04
N ASP A 31 14.67 -41.92 27.14
CA ASP A 31 15.33 -41.50 25.91
C ASP A 31 15.02 -40.03 25.61
N PRO A 32 15.86 -39.09 26.10
CA PRO A 32 15.69 -37.67 25.84
C PRO A 32 15.80 -37.32 24.35
N ALA A 33 16.59 -38.05 23.57
CA ALA A 33 16.77 -37.77 22.14
C ALA A 33 15.51 -38.15 21.35
N TRP A 34 14.89 -39.29 21.66
CA TRP A 34 13.60 -39.67 21.10
C TRP A 34 12.51 -38.67 21.48
N PHE A 35 12.48 -38.23 22.74
CA PHE A 35 11.48 -37.27 23.21
C PHE A 35 11.59 -35.92 22.47
N LEU A 36 12.80 -35.37 22.33
CA LEU A 36 13.06 -34.15 21.56
C LEU A 36 12.73 -34.34 20.06
N GLY A 37 13.05 -35.49 19.47
CA GLY A 37 12.69 -35.81 18.09
C GLY A 37 11.18 -35.88 17.88
N ARG A 38 10.43 -36.37 18.88
CA ARG A 38 8.96 -36.36 18.86
C ARG A 38 8.38 -34.96 18.97
N GLN A 39 8.91 -34.10 19.85
CA GLN A 39 8.50 -32.69 19.93
C GLN A 39 8.74 -31.96 18.59
N TRP A 40 9.87 -32.23 17.94
CA TRP A 40 10.17 -31.70 16.61
C TRP A 40 9.20 -32.20 15.54
N GLN A 41 8.93 -33.51 15.48
CA GLN A 41 7.97 -34.09 14.53
C GLN A 41 6.54 -33.58 14.73
N MET A 42 6.13 -33.30 15.96
CA MET A 42 4.83 -32.72 16.30
C MET A 42 4.77 -31.21 16.07
N GLY A 43 5.87 -30.59 15.66
CA GLY A 43 5.93 -29.15 15.39
C GLY A 43 5.99 -28.28 16.65
N GLU A 44 6.17 -28.84 17.85
CA GLU A 44 6.25 -28.06 19.09
C GLU A 44 7.45 -27.10 19.08
N HIS A 45 8.53 -27.44 18.36
CA HIS A 45 9.69 -26.58 18.17
C HIS A 45 9.49 -25.48 17.13
N GLN A 46 8.40 -25.54 16.34
CA GLN A 46 8.04 -24.41 15.48
C GLN A 46 7.50 -23.23 16.28
N GLY A 47 7.14 -23.47 17.55
CA GLY A 47 6.90 -22.43 18.54
C GLY A 47 6.26 -21.19 17.95
N GLU A 48 5.03 -21.29 17.43
CA GLU A 48 4.28 -20.06 17.22
C GLU A 48 4.10 -19.45 18.60
N ASN A 49 4.61 -18.23 18.77
CA ASN A 49 4.26 -17.42 19.92
C ASN A 49 2.77 -17.09 19.81
N ALA A 50 1.92 -18.03 20.25
CA ALA A 50 0.47 -17.90 20.27
C ALA A 50 -0.01 -16.97 21.39
N ALA A 51 0.91 -16.35 22.15
CA ALA A 51 0.56 -15.28 23.06
C ALA A 51 0.15 -14.05 22.24
N SER A 52 -1.14 -13.94 21.92
CA SER A 52 -1.72 -12.69 21.46
C SER A 52 -1.64 -11.68 22.60
N PRO A 53 -1.08 -10.48 22.39
CA PRO A 53 -1.01 -9.48 23.45
C PRO A 53 -2.44 -9.14 23.91
N VAL A 54 -2.69 -9.29 25.21
CA VAL A 54 -3.99 -8.98 25.83
C VAL A 54 -4.24 -7.46 25.86
N LEU A 55 -3.17 -6.67 25.94
CA LEU A 55 -3.21 -5.21 25.89
C LEU A 55 -1.95 -4.67 25.21
N VAL A 56 -2.13 -3.78 24.24
CA VAL A 56 -1.04 -2.97 23.66
C VAL A 56 -1.38 -1.50 23.89
N GLN A 57 -0.44 -0.76 24.49
CA GLN A 57 -0.47 0.70 24.56
C GLN A 57 0.61 1.24 23.64
N VAL A 58 0.22 2.01 22.63
CA VAL A 58 1.15 2.61 21.67
C VAL A 58 1.08 4.12 21.80
N ALA A 59 2.22 4.76 22.02
CA ALA A 59 2.42 6.18 21.77
C ALA A 59 3.08 6.32 20.41
N TYR A 60 2.49 7.12 19.51
CA TYR A 60 3.02 7.32 18.17
C TYR A 60 2.92 8.78 17.76
N TYR A 61 3.77 9.15 16.82
CA TYR A 61 3.74 10.45 16.15
C TYR A 61 3.20 10.23 14.75
N ARG A 62 2.42 11.19 14.25
CA ARG A 62 1.90 11.17 12.89
C ARG A 62 2.43 12.37 12.13
N GLN A 63 3.01 12.12 10.97
CA GLN A 63 3.42 13.17 10.05
C GLN A 63 2.70 12.99 8.70
N PRO A 64 1.91 13.96 8.21
CA PRO A 64 1.39 13.93 6.85
C PRO A 64 2.52 13.87 5.82
N LEU A 65 2.37 12.95 4.88
CA LEU A 65 3.11 12.92 3.62
C LEU A 65 2.49 13.95 2.68
N GLN A 66 3.34 14.78 2.09
CA GLN A 66 2.98 15.67 1.00
C GLN A 66 3.02 14.91 -0.33
N PRO A 67 2.39 15.44 -1.39
CA PRO A 67 2.56 14.91 -2.73
C PRO A 67 4.07 14.83 -3.09
N ALA A 68 4.44 13.81 -3.85
CA ALA A 68 5.82 13.67 -4.33
C ALA A 68 6.25 14.92 -5.11
N ALA A 69 7.54 15.27 -5.05
CA ALA A 69 8.10 16.42 -5.76
C ALA A 69 7.75 16.39 -7.26
N GLY A 70 7.55 17.56 -7.87
CA GLY A 70 7.14 17.67 -9.29
C GLY A 70 5.67 17.35 -9.58
N ARG A 71 4.86 17.03 -8.56
CA ARG A 71 3.41 16.84 -8.72
C ARG A 71 2.63 18.09 -8.31
N PRO A 72 2.08 18.87 -9.26
CA PRO A 72 1.15 19.93 -8.89
C PRO A 72 -0.08 19.28 -8.23
N THR A 73 -0.54 19.86 -7.14
CA THR A 73 -1.88 19.58 -6.60
C THR A 73 -2.88 19.79 -7.73
N LEU A 74 -3.48 18.72 -8.24
CA LEU A 74 -4.53 18.81 -9.27
C LEU A 74 -5.72 19.56 -8.65
N PHE A 75 -5.89 20.83 -9.02
CA PHE A 75 -7.07 21.61 -8.68
C PHE A 75 -8.17 21.35 -9.71
N PRO A 76 -9.40 21.00 -9.31
CA PRO A 76 -10.59 21.50 -9.99
C PRO A 76 -10.73 22.97 -9.56
N GLY A 77 -10.82 23.89 -10.52
CA GLY A 77 -10.85 25.32 -10.27
C GLY A 77 -11.96 25.75 -9.33
N HIS A 78 -11.64 25.97 -8.05
CA HIS A 78 -12.45 26.72 -7.08
C HIS A 78 -11.60 27.14 -5.86
N GLY A 79 -10.36 27.62 -6.03
CA GLY A 79 -9.60 28.34 -4.98
C GLY A 79 -9.41 27.65 -3.61
N VAL A 80 -9.81 26.39 -3.48
CA VAL A 80 -9.65 25.55 -2.30
C VAL A 80 -8.68 24.45 -2.70
N PRO A 81 -7.56 24.26 -1.99
CA PRO A 81 -6.72 23.08 -2.18
C PRO A 81 -7.57 21.84 -1.90
N ALA A 82 -7.95 21.12 -2.95
CA ALA A 82 -8.51 19.78 -2.80
C ALA A 82 -7.39 18.89 -2.21
N PRO A 83 -7.71 17.96 -1.29
CA PRO A 83 -6.72 17.00 -0.78
C PRO A 83 -6.05 16.31 -1.98
N GLY A 84 -4.72 16.42 -2.04
CA GLY A 84 -3.91 16.11 -3.21
C GLY A 84 -4.24 14.76 -3.84
N ILE A 85 -4.58 14.80 -5.12
CA ILE A 85 -4.94 13.64 -5.96
C ILE A 85 -3.80 12.60 -6.06
N ASP A 86 -2.60 12.90 -5.58
CA ASP A 86 -1.44 12.01 -5.61
C ASP A 86 -0.75 11.93 -4.22
N THR A 87 -1.55 11.87 -3.15
CA THR A 87 -1.03 11.54 -1.81
C THR A 87 -1.21 10.05 -1.51
N PRO A 88 -0.29 9.40 -0.78
CA PRO A 88 -0.43 8.00 -0.34
C PRO A 88 -1.71 7.73 0.47
N ALA A 89 -2.38 8.77 0.95
CA ALA A 89 -3.65 8.68 1.65
C ALA A 89 -4.85 8.35 0.75
N ILE A 90 -4.73 8.58 -0.57
CA ILE A 90 -5.83 8.42 -1.55
C ILE A 90 -5.39 7.54 -2.72
N VAL A 91 -4.14 7.66 -3.16
CA VAL A 91 -3.56 6.85 -4.24
C VAL A 91 -2.53 5.89 -3.64
N PRO A 92 -2.56 4.59 -3.99
CA PRO A 92 -1.54 3.63 -3.55
C PRO A 92 -0.13 4.14 -3.87
N ALA A 93 0.82 3.92 -2.96
CA ALA A 93 2.18 4.44 -3.10
C ALA A 93 2.87 3.88 -4.36
N GLU A 94 2.55 2.65 -4.74
CA GLU A 94 2.99 1.99 -5.97
C GLU A 94 2.60 2.80 -7.20
N ALA A 95 1.33 3.18 -7.31
CA ALA A 95 0.82 3.99 -8.43
C ALA A 95 1.43 5.41 -8.44
N ILE A 96 1.91 5.87 -7.29
CA ILE A 96 2.67 7.12 -7.19
C ILE A 96 4.10 6.90 -7.72
N ILE A 97 4.82 5.90 -7.25
CA ILE A 97 6.23 5.65 -7.62
C ILE A 97 6.36 5.23 -9.08
N GLU A 98 5.48 4.34 -9.54
CA GLU A 98 5.56 3.67 -10.83
C GLU A 98 4.85 4.44 -11.95
N GLY A 99 4.01 5.43 -11.58
CA GLY A 99 3.13 6.10 -12.52
C GLY A 99 3.83 7.11 -13.43
N GLU A 100 3.65 6.97 -14.73
CA GLU A 100 4.14 7.89 -15.75
C GLU A 100 3.19 9.06 -16.00
N THR A 101 3.66 10.10 -16.70
CA THR A 101 2.82 11.25 -17.08
C THR A 101 1.65 10.82 -17.96
N ASP A 102 1.89 9.88 -18.88
CA ASP A 102 0.90 9.44 -19.87
C ASP A 102 -0.14 8.49 -19.27
N ASP A 103 0.07 7.95 -18.06
CA ASP A 103 -0.91 7.08 -17.37
C ASP A 103 -2.20 7.81 -17.00
N TRP A 104 -2.16 9.14 -16.93
CA TRP A 104 -3.39 9.91 -16.78
C TRP A 104 -4.33 9.71 -17.98
N TRP A 105 -3.81 9.46 -19.18
CA TRP A 105 -4.58 9.29 -20.42
C TRP A 105 -5.18 7.90 -20.58
N THR A 106 -5.97 7.48 -19.60
CA THR A 106 -6.81 6.28 -19.73
C THR A 106 -7.75 6.40 -20.93
N LEU A 107 -8.12 5.26 -21.51
CA LEU A 107 -8.98 5.23 -22.69
C LEU A 107 -10.32 5.96 -22.47
N GLY A 108 -10.92 5.82 -21.28
CA GLY A 108 -12.14 6.54 -20.91
C GLY A 108 -11.96 8.07 -20.88
N ARG A 109 -10.82 8.58 -20.37
CA ARG A 109 -10.55 10.03 -20.37
C ARG A 109 -10.30 10.57 -21.78
N ARG A 110 -9.58 9.80 -22.61
CA ARG A 110 -9.39 10.10 -24.04
C ARG A 110 -10.72 10.22 -24.78
N ILE A 111 -11.60 9.23 -24.59
CA ILE A 111 -12.95 9.22 -25.19
C ILE A 111 -13.79 10.39 -24.67
N ARG A 112 -13.85 10.60 -23.34
CA ARG A 112 -14.65 11.67 -22.72
C ARG A 112 -14.27 13.05 -23.25
N ILE A 113 -12.97 13.37 -23.27
CA ILE A 113 -12.48 14.66 -23.77
C ILE A 113 -12.72 14.76 -25.29
N GLY A 114 -12.47 13.70 -26.06
CA GLY A 114 -12.73 13.68 -27.49
C GLY A 114 -14.20 13.93 -27.85
N LEU A 115 -15.13 13.35 -27.09
CA LEU A 115 -16.56 13.60 -27.26
C LEU A 115 -16.95 15.04 -26.92
N ALA A 116 -16.42 15.58 -25.82
CA ALA A 116 -16.68 16.97 -25.41
C ALA A 116 -16.13 17.98 -26.43
N ALA A 117 -14.98 17.68 -27.04
CA ALA A 117 -14.32 18.53 -28.02
C ALA A 117 -14.96 18.50 -29.42
N ARG A 118 -15.77 17.46 -29.70
CA ARG A 118 -16.19 17.10 -31.07
C ARG A 118 -16.71 18.29 -31.88
N ALA A 119 -17.66 19.05 -31.33
CA ALA A 119 -18.27 20.17 -32.03
C ALA A 119 -17.26 21.28 -32.36
N ALA A 120 -16.32 21.55 -31.44
CA ALA A 120 -15.27 22.55 -31.64
C ALA A 120 -14.29 22.11 -32.72
N VAL A 121 -13.87 20.84 -32.71
CA VAL A 121 -12.92 20.29 -33.70
C VAL A 121 -13.56 20.17 -35.08
N ASP A 122 -14.83 19.78 -35.18
CA ASP A 122 -15.57 19.70 -36.45
C ASP A 122 -15.67 21.08 -37.14
N ALA A 123 -15.67 22.18 -36.37
CA ALA A 123 -15.70 23.55 -36.87
C ALA A 123 -14.34 24.07 -37.39
N ILE A 124 -13.24 23.38 -37.07
CA ILE A 124 -11.89 23.77 -37.51
C ILE A 124 -11.65 23.24 -38.93
N HIS A 125 -11.21 24.14 -39.81
CA HIS A 125 -10.73 23.78 -41.14
C HIS A 125 -9.37 23.09 -41.05
N MET A 126 -9.34 21.82 -41.46
CA MET A 126 -8.16 20.97 -41.49
C MET A 126 -8.29 19.99 -42.65
N THR A 127 -7.16 19.49 -43.14
CA THR A 127 -7.12 18.40 -44.13
C THR A 127 -7.65 17.10 -43.52
N ASP A 128 -8.08 16.17 -44.37
CA ASP A 128 -8.53 14.85 -43.91
C ASP A 128 -7.42 14.07 -43.19
N ALA A 129 -6.16 14.27 -43.61
CA ALA A 129 -4.99 13.66 -42.97
C ALA A 129 -4.77 14.18 -41.54
N GLU A 130 -4.81 15.51 -41.36
CA GLU A 130 -4.72 16.13 -40.02
C GLU A 130 -5.88 15.69 -39.13
N ARG A 131 -7.09 15.64 -39.67
CA ARG A 131 -8.27 15.18 -38.94
C ARG A 131 -8.17 13.71 -38.53
N MET A 132 -7.59 12.87 -39.38
CA MET A 132 -7.37 11.45 -39.09
C MET A 132 -6.35 11.25 -37.97
N ALA A 133 -5.31 12.08 -37.91
CA ALA A 133 -4.28 12.01 -36.85
C ALA A 133 -4.84 12.30 -35.45
N LEU A 134 -6.00 12.96 -35.34
CA LEU A 134 -6.66 13.29 -34.08
C LEU A 134 -7.70 12.24 -33.64
N ARG A 135 -7.78 11.09 -34.32
CA ARG A 135 -8.79 10.05 -34.05
C ARG A 135 -8.23 8.87 -33.27
N LEU A 136 -9.10 8.26 -32.47
CA LEU A 136 -8.83 7.01 -31.80
C LEU A 136 -8.61 5.91 -32.85
N PRO A 137 -7.62 5.02 -32.64
CA PRO A 137 -7.47 3.83 -33.47
C PRO A 137 -8.68 2.90 -33.30
N PRO A 138 -8.79 1.82 -34.08
CA PRO A 138 -9.73 0.74 -33.79
C PRO A 138 -9.54 0.23 -32.36
N LEU A 139 -10.60 0.26 -31.56
CA LEU A 139 -10.59 -0.14 -30.16
C LEU A 139 -11.27 -1.50 -29.98
N PRO A 140 -10.78 -2.34 -29.05
CA PRO A 140 -11.47 -3.57 -28.68
C PRO A 140 -12.72 -3.28 -27.84
N GLU A 141 -13.58 -4.29 -27.69
CA GLU A 141 -14.67 -4.25 -26.70
C GLU A 141 -14.12 -4.01 -25.27
N PRO A 142 -14.84 -3.27 -24.40
CA PRO A 142 -16.18 -2.70 -24.59
C PRO A 142 -16.19 -1.34 -25.31
N TYR A 143 -15.05 -0.88 -25.83
CA TYR A 143 -14.90 0.46 -26.39
C TYR A 143 -15.01 0.52 -27.93
N ALA A 144 -15.34 -0.60 -28.58
CA ALA A 144 -15.38 -0.72 -30.04
C ALA A 144 -16.27 0.35 -30.69
N ALA A 145 -17.39 0.71 -30.04
CA ALA A 145 -18.32 1.74 -30.48
C ALA A 145 -17.70 3.16 -30.56
N PHE A 146 -16.57 3.42 -29.89
CA PHE A 146 -15.87 4.70 -29.91
C PHE A 146 -14.69 4.73 -30.90
N SER A 147 -14.44 3.64 -31.61
CA SER A 147 -13.38 3.54 -32.62
C SER A 147 -13.51 4.65 -33.67
N GLY A 148 -12.40 5.30 -34.01
CA GLY A 148 -12.40 6.41 -34.96
C GLY A 148 -13.04 7.70 -34.46
N GLY A 149 -13.57 7.76 -33.23
CA GLY A 149 -13.95 9.01 -32.57
C GLY A 149 -12.72 9.90 -32.33
N TYR A 150 -12.92 11.17 -31.95
CA TYR A 150 -11.79 12.02 -31.59
C TYR A 150 -11.07 11.50 -30.34
N ASP A 151 -9.75 11.58 -30.35
CA ASP A 151 -8.88 11.21 -29.26
C ASP A 151 -8.50 12.44 -28.43
N GLY A 152 -9.05 12.53 -27.22
CA GLY A 152 -8.77 13.65 -26.31
C GLY A 152 -7.28 13.88 -26.02
N ARG A 153 -6.44 12.83 -26.04
CA ARG A 153 -4.99 12.99 -25.82
C ARG A 153 -4.32 13.69 -27.00
N GLU A 154 -4.62 13.25 -28.22
CA GLU A 154 -4.03 13.84 -29.42
C GLU A 154 -4.59 15.25 -29.66
N LEU A 155 -5.85 15.50 -29.31
CA LEU A 155 -6.42 16.86 -29.27
C LEU A 155 -5.70 17.77 -28.27
N TYR A 156 -5.41 17.27 -27.05
CA TYR A 156 -4.64 18.02 -26.07
C TYR A 156 -3.24 18.36 -26.60
N LYS A 157 -2.51 17.37 -27.13
CA LYS A 157 -1.19 17.59 -27.72
C LYS A 157 -1.22 18.61 -28.85
N ALA A 158 -2.16 18.49 -29.78
CA ALA A 158 -2.34 19.42 -30.89
C ALA A 158 -2.72 20.83 -30.42
N SER A 159 -3.48 20.94 -29.34
CA SER A 159 -3.82 22.23 -28.73
C SER A 159 -2.60 22.87 -28.05
N GLN A 160 -1.81 22.09 -27.30
CA GLN A 160 -0.61 22.59 -26.61
C GLN A 160 0.51 22.97 -27.59
N SER A 161 0.59 22.31 -28.75
CA SER A 161 1.54 22.67 -29.81
C SER A 161 1.08 23.81 -30.72
N GLY A 162 -0.15 24.32 -30.52
CA GLY A 162 -0.73 25.40 -31.31
C GLY A 162 -1.20 24.99 -32.71
N ILE A 163 -1.27 23.69 -33.02
CA ILE A 163 -1.80 23.17 -34.28
C ILE A 163 -3.31 23.44 -34.39
N ILE A 164 -4.03 23.29 -33.28
CA ILE A 164 -5.44 23.63 -33.16
C ILE A 164 -5.66 24.53 -31.95
N MET A 165 -6.71 25.35 -31.99
CA MET A 165 -7.09 26.20 -30.86
C MET A 165 -8.39 25.67 -30.27
N LEU A 166 -8.29 25.11 -29.07
CA LEU A 166 -9.42 24.63 -28.28
C LEU A 166 -9.47 25.39 -26.95
N ASP A 167 -10.67 25.50 -26.38
CA ASP A 167 -10.84 26.12 -25.07
C ASP A 167 -10.04 25.36 -24.01
N ALA A 168 -9.23 26.08 -23.23
CA ALA A 168 -8.43 25.50 -22.16
C ALA A 168 -9.28 24.77 -21.11
N ALA A 169 -10.51 25.22 -20.88
CA ALA A 169 -11.44 24.61 -19.94
C ALA A 169 -11.81 23.15 -20.29
N LEU A 170 -11.69 22.77 -21.58
CA LEU A 170 -11.89 21.39 -22.03
C LEU A 170 -10.87 20.43 -21.40
N PHE A 171 -9.70 20.94 -21.04
CA PHE A 171 -8.58 20.19 -20.51
C PHE A 171 -8.39 20.40 -19.01
N ASP A 172 -9.41 20.92 -18.32
CA ASP A 172 -9.41 21.04 -16.86
C ASP A 172 -9.13 19.67 -16.22
N GLY A 173 -8.11 19.64 -15.37
CA GLY A 173 -7.65 18.44 -14.67
C GLY A 173 -6.66 17.56 -15.46
N VAL A 174 -6.29 17.92 -16.70
CA VAL A 174 -5.13 17.32 -17.37
C VAL A 174 -3.87 17.81 -16.65
N PRO A 175 -2.96 16.91 -16.22
CA PRO A 175 -1.70 17.31 -15.60
C PRO A 175 -0.89 18.19 -16.55
N THR A 176 -0.59 19.42 -16.13
CA THR A 176 0.19 20.39 -16.91
C THR A 176 1.69 20.23 -16.75
N HIS A 177 2.11 19.59 -15.65
CA HIS A 177 3.51 19.29 -15.37
C HIS A 177 3.79 17.83 -15.70
N ARG A 178 4.91 17.60 -16.37
CA ARG A 178 5.42 16.25 -16.61
C ARG A 178 5.79 15.65 -15.25
N ARG A 179 5.26 14.47 -14.93
CA ARG A 179 5.75 13.69 -13.79
C ARG A 179 7.24 13.43 -13.98
N ASP A 180 8.00 13.51 -12.90
CA ASP A 180 9.39 13.08 -12.90
C ASP A 180 9.43 11.60 -13.26
N ASN A 181 10.28 11.27 -14.24
CA ASN A 181 10.45 9.88 -14.65
C ASN A 181 11.44 9.22 -13.70
N HIS A 182 10.91 8.50 -12.71
CA HIS A 182 11.72 7.79 -11.73
C HIS A 182 12.25 6.46 -12.27
N TRP A 183 11.75 5.98 -13.41
CA TRP A 183 12.22 4.75 -14.06
C TRP A 183 13.64 4.93 -14.60
N GLN A 184 14.53 4.02 -14.18
CA GLN A 184 15.91 3.94 -14.65
C GLN A 184 16.04 2.75 -15.62
N PRO A 185 16.17 2.99 -16.94
CA PRO A 185 16.22 1.92 -17.93
C PRO A 185 17.45 1.01 -17.83
N THR A 186 18.54 1.47 -17.21
CA THR A 186 19.77 0.68 -17.04
C THR A 186 19.60 -0.39 -15.98
N ASP A 187 18.89 -0.07 -14.91
CA ASP A 187 18.80 -0.90 -13.71
C ASP A 187 17.43 -1.57 -13.59
N LEU A 188 16.48 -1.15 -14.44
CA LEU A 188 15.08 -1.59 -14.49
C LEU A 188 14.35 -1.38 -13.15
N LYS A 189 14.59 -0.22 -12.53
CA LYS A 189 14.08 0.15 -11.21
C LYS A 189 13.63 1.60 -11.16
N PHE A 190 12.72 1.89 -10.24
CA PHE A 190 12.32 3.25 -9.88
C PHE A 190 13.24 3.76 -8.77
N ASN A 191 13.94 4.87 -9.03
CA ASN A 191 14.92 5.44 -8.11
C ASN A 191 14.59 6.89 -7.75
N GLN A 192 14.92 7.27 -6.51
CA GLN A 192 14.84 8.64 -6.01
C GLN A 192 13.44 9.24 -6.10
N VAL A 193 12.44 8.52 -5.54
CA VAL A 193 11.10 9.07 -5.36
C VAL A 193 10.99 9.67 -3.97
N ASP A 194 10.87 10.99 -3.90
CA ASP A 194 10.85 11.75 -2.65
C ASP A 194 9.43 12.13 -2.25
N PHE A 195 9.05 11.75 -1.02
CA PHE A 195 7.81 12.14 -0.35
C PHE A 195 8.12 13.13 0.77
N PRO A 196 7.94 14.44 0.56
CA PRO A 196 8.20 15.43 1.60
C PRO A 196 7.24 15.24 2.78
N CYS A 197 7.74 15.48 3.99
CA CYS A 197 7.01 15.28 5.24
C CYS A 197 6.90 16.61 6.00
N GLY A 198 5.78 16.84 6.69
CA GLY A 198 5.54 18.10 7.40
C GLY A 198 4.37 18.88 6.83
N SER A 199 3.66 19.60 7.69
CA SER A 199 2.56 20.51 7.31
C SER A 199 3.02 21.92 6.94
N ASP A 200 4.26 22.31 7.29
CA ASP A 200 4.67 23.70 7.25
C ASP A 200 5.14 24.12 5.85
N ALA A 201 4.26 24.67 5.03
CA ALA A 201 4.54 25.17 3.68
C ALA A 201 5.67 26.22 3.60
N ALA A 202 6.09 26.80 4.74
CA ALA A 202 7.14 27.83 4.79
C ALA A 202 8.58 27.27 4.91
N ALA A 203 8.75 25.97 5.19
CA ALA A 203 10.07 25.34 5.22
C ALA A 203 10.64 25.20 3.80
N ASN A 204 11.89 25.61 3.62
CA ASN A 204 12.63 25.50 2.37
C ASN A 204 12.57 24.06 1.85
N GLU A 205 12.09 23.85 0.63
CA GLU A 205 11.74 22.52 0.08
C GLU A 205 12.93 21.54 0.12
N VAL A 206 14.15 22.07 0.03
CA VAL A 206 15.42 21.32 0.04
C VAL A 206 15.76 20.74 1.41
N GLU A 207 15.44 21.43 2.50
CA GLU A 207 15.78 21.03 3.88
C GLU A 207 14.66 20.23 4.56
N ARG A 208 13.52 20.07 3.88
CA ARG A 208 12.37 19.37 4.44
C ARG A 208 12.68 17.88 4.60
N PRO A 209 12.31 17.25 5.74
CA PRO A 209 12.43 15.82 5.92
C PRO A 209 11.55 15.10 4.89
N ARG A 210 12.01 13.95 4.43
CA ARG A 210 11.33 13.19 3.39
C ARG A 210 11.55 11.71 3.53
N LEU A 211 10.58 10.94 3.04
CA LEU A 211 10.76 9.53 2.78
C LEU A 211 11.21 9.36 1.33
N THR A 212 12.35 8.73 1.14
CA THR A 212 12.93 8.48 -0.18
C THR A 212 12.82 7.01 -0.50
N VAL A 213 12.15 6.69 -1.62
CA VAL A 213 12.11 5.34 -2.17
C VAL A 213 13.21 5.21 -3.22
N SER A 214 14.06 4.19 -3.06
CA SER A 214 15.17 3.88 -3.96
C SER A 214 15.19 2.40 -4.26
N ASP A 215 15.74 2.03 -5.42
CA ASP A 215 15.92 0.65 -5.84
C ASP A 215 14.61 -0.16 -5.95
N HIS A 216 13.48 0.53 -6.22
CA HIS A 216 12.17 -0.12 -6.28
C HIS A 216 11.98 -0.86 -7.61
N GLY A 217 11.93 -2.18 -7.54
CA GLY A 217 11.79 -3.06 -8.71
C GLY A 217 10.34 -3.20 -9.24
N GLY A 218 9.38 -2.53 -8.62
CA GLY A 218 7.96 -2.69 -8.88
C GLY A 218 7.27 -3.61 -7.88
N GLY A 219 5.96 -3.43 -7.70
CA GLY A 219 5.15 -4.22 -6.77
C GLY A 219 4.83 -3.47 -5.48
N GLU A 220 4.51 -4.21 -4.41
CA GLU A 220 4.01 -3.64 -3.16
C GLU A 220 5.03 -2.70 -2.49
N VAL A 221 4.53 -1.57 -1.99
CA VAL A 221 5.29 -0.55 -1.27
C VAL A 221 4.80 -0.52 0.18
N ASP A 222 5.74 -0.70 1.10
CA ASP A 222 5.45 -0.80 2.54
C ASP A 222 6.45 0.05 3.35
N TRP A 223 6.33 0.04 4.67
CA TRP A 223 7.13 0.85 5.60
C TRP A 223 8.66 0.64 5.47
N TRP A 224 9.10 -0.49 4.94
CA TRP A 224 10.51 -0.82 4.70
C TRP A 224 10.99 -0.45 3.29
N SER A 225 10.10 -0.01 2.40
CA SER A 225 10.43 0.38 1.02
C SER A 225 11.00 1.80 0.92
N ALA A 226 11.00 2.57 2.02
CA ALA A 226 11.43 3.96 2.03
C ALA A 226 12.43 4.23 3.16
N ASP A 227 13.45 5.04 2.86
CA ASP A 227 14.41 5.54 3.83
C ASP A 227 14.04 6.95 4.30
N ALA A 228 14.21 7.22 5.60
CA ALA A 228 14.00 8.55 6.15
C ALA A 228 15.24 9.43 5.94
N VAL A 229 15.06 10.58 5.29
CA VAL A 229 16.13 11.54 4.96
C VAL A 229 15.80 12.91 5.55
N GLY A 230 16.78 13.61 6.11
CA GLY A 230 16.65 14.96 6.68
C GLY A 230 16.53 14.98 8.21
N ASP A 231 16.29 16.17 8.79
CA ASP A 231 16.15 16.36 10.24
C ASP A 231 14.70 16.16 10.72
N TRP A 232 14.46 15.04 11.37
CA TRP A 232 13.13 14.66 11.87
C TRP A 232 12.85 15.16 13.29
N ALA A 233 13.82 15.77 13.98
CA ALA A 233 13.69 16.10 15.41
C ALA A 233 12.54 17.07 15.70
N ASN A 234 12.31 18.04 14.80
CA ASN A 234 11.28 19.07 14.98
C ASN A 234 9.87 18.59 14.57
N LEU A 235 9.78 17.55 13.72
CA LEU A 235 8.52 17.01 13.21
C LEU A 235 7.82 16.04 14.17
N LEU A 236 8.53 15.54 15.19
CA LEU A 236 8.03 14.57 16.18
C LEU A 236 7.52 15.26 17.45
N SER A 237 7.08 16.52 17.37
CA SER A 237 6.81 17.35 18.55
C SER A 237 5.38 17.26 19.12
N GLU A 238 4.42 16.72 18.36
CA GLU A 238 3.06 16.45 18.87
C GLU A 238 2.78 14.95 18.87
N ALA A 239 2.88 14.33 20.05
CA ALA A 239 2.43 12.96 20.24
C ALA A 239 0.90 12.93 20.07
N VAL A 240 0.41 12.01 19.24
CA VAL A 240 -1.03 11.74 19.23
C VAL A 240 -1.35 11.01 20.53
N GLU A 241 -2.44 11.42 21.19
CA GLU A 241 -2.92 10.78 22.42
C GLU A 241 -2.91 9.25 22.27
N PRO A 242 -2.33 8.50 23.23
CA PRO A 242 -2.14 7.06 23.09
C PRO A 242 -3.50 6.38 22.93
N PHE A 243 -3.71 5.73 21.78
CA PHE A 243 -4.91 4.96 21.55
C PHE A 243 -4.77 3.58 22.19
N ARG A 244 -5.66 3.24 23.12
CA ARG A 244 -5.76 1.91 23.71
C ARG A 244 -6.68 1.05 22.84
N ARG A 245 -6.17 -0.06 22.31
CA ARG A 245 -6.99 -1.11 21.68
C ARG A 245 -6.93 -2.38 22.52
N GLU A 246 -8.06 -2.77 23.09
CA GLU A 246 -8.22 -4.11 23.67
C GLU A 246 -8.57 -5.09 22.55
N VAL A 247 -7.74 -6.12 22.38
CA VAL A 247 -8.03 -7.20 21.44
C VAL A 247 -8.92 -8.19 22.18
N GLN A 248 -10.21 -8.25 21.81
CA GLN A 248 -11.08 -9.27 22.39
C GLN A 248 -10.58 -10.65 21.96
N PRO A 249 -10.41 -11.60 22.90
CA PRO A 249 -10.03 -12.95 22.54
C PRO A 249 -11.11 -13.54 21.64
N VAL A 250 -10.71 -14.00 20.44
CA VAL A 250 -11.58 -14.76 19.55
C VAL A 250 -11.94 -16.05 20.27
N ARG A 251 -13.23 -16.24 20.57
CA ARG A 251 -13.75 -17.47 21.18
C ARG A 251 -13.90 -18.58 20.14
#